data_AF-A0A6I3ETA9-F1
#
_entry.id   AF-A0A6I3ETA9-F1
#
_cell.length_a   1.000
_cell.length_b   1.000
_cell.length_c   1.000
_cell.angle_alpha   90.00
_cell.angle_beta   90.00
_cell.angle_gamma   90.00
#
_symmetry.space_group_name_H-M   'P 1'
#
loop_
_entity.id
_entity.type
_entity.pdbx_description
1 polymer ?
#
loop_
_entity_poly.entity_id
_entity_poly.type
_entity_poly.pdbx_seq_one_letter_code
_entity_poly.pdbx_strand_id
1 'polypeptide(L)' 'MLVRFRERAHAVKQRPLPPVAGEERSKFIQQAQSDFRDFAIIGDATASMEDGFLVLKVDLRPADQRS' A
#
# COMPACT_ATOMS: atom_id res chain seq x y z
N MET A 1 8.01 -12.21 0.89
CA MET A 1 6.54 -11.99 1.03
C MET A 1 6.13 -10.53 0.93
N LEU A 2 6.81 -9.57 1.59
CA LEU A 2 6.42 -8.15 1.58
C LEU A 2 6.78 -7.40 0.27
N VAL A 3 7.85 -7.84 -0.41
CA VAL A 3 8.34 -7.24 -1.67
C VAL A 3 7.22 -7.09 -2.71
N ARG A 4 6.41 -8.14 -2.93
CA ARG A 4 5.28 -8.09 -3.88
C ARG A 4 4.27 -6.98 -3.55
N PHE A 5 4.08 -6.65 -2.27
CA PHE A 5 3.14 -5.60 -1.86
C PHE A 5 3.73 -4.21 -2.11
N ARG A 6 5.04 -4.03 -1.91
CA ARG A 6 5.74 -2.80 -2.33
C ARG A 6 5.63 -2.60 -3.85
N GLU A 7 5.86 -3.65 -4.63
CA GLU A 7 5.73 -3.63 -6.09
C GLU A 7 4.30 -3.28 -6.52
N ARG A 8 3.27 -3.87 -5.88
CA ARG A 8 1.88 -3.54 -6.17
C ARG A 8 1.51 -2.10 -5.80
N ALA A 9 1.98 -1.60 -4.66
CA ALA A 9 1.78 -0.20 -4.29
C ALA A 9 2.42 0.75 -5.33
N HIS A 10 3.60 0.40 -5.84
CA HIS A 10 4.24 1.15 -6.92
C HIS A 10 3.45 1.08 -8.23
N ALA A 11 2.98 -0.10 -8.62
CA ALA A 11 2.19 -0.31 -9.82
C ALA A 11 0.87 0.49 -9.81
N VAL A 12 0.20 0.62 -8.66
CA VAL A 12 -1.03 1.44 -8.53
C VAL A 12 -0.74 2.91 -8.84
N LYS A 13 0.40 3.44 -8.38
CA LYS A 13 0.82 4.82 -8.68
C LYS A 13 1.16 5.05 -10.15
N GLN A 14 1.68 4.03 -10.83
CA GLN A 14 2.08 4.11 -12.25
C GLN A 14 0.92 3.84 -13.21
N ARG A 15 -0.20 3.28 -12.75
CA ARG A 15 -1.33 2.93 -13.61
C ARG A 15 -1.94 4.21 -14.23
N PRO A 16 -2.05 4.30 -15.56
CA PRO A 16 -2.78 5.40 -16.18
C PRO A 16 -4.26 5.32 -15.79
N LEU A 17 -4.88 6.47 -15.57
CA LEU A 17 -6.32 6.53 -15.34
C LEU A 17 -7.05 6.20 -16.66
N PRO A 18 -8.04 5.28 -16.65
CA PRO A 18 -8.84 5.02 -17.84
C PRO A 18 -9.49 6.31 -18.38
N PRO A 19 -9.77 6.39 -19.70
CA PRO A 19 -10.42 7.55 -20.30
C PRO A 19 -11.92 7.60 -19.96
N VAL A 20 -12.23 7.81 -18.68
CA VAL A 20 -13.59 7.93 -18.12
C VAL A 20 -13.80 9.34 -17.57
N ALA A 21 -15.04 9.83 -17.61
CA ALA A 21 -15.42 11.16 -17.15
C ALA A 21 -16.40 11.11 -15.98
N GLY A 22 -16.66 12.27 -15.36
CA GLY A 22 -17.67 12.42 -14.33
C GLY A 22 -17.51 11.49 -13.14
N GLU A 23 -18.61 10.92 -12.66
CA GLU A 23 -18.66 10.06 -11.47
C GLU A 23 -17.81 8.78 -11.61
N GLU A 24 -17.76 8.19 -12.80
CA GLU A 24 -16.96 6.99 -13.05
C GLU A 24 -15.47 7.28 -12.81
N ARG A 25 -14.98 8.44 -13.26
CA ARG A 25 -13.60 8.87 -13.01
C ARG A 25 -13.28 8.94 -11.51
N SER A 26 -14.21 9.48 -10.72
CA SER A 26 -14.05 9.58 -9.27
C SER A 26 -13.98 8.20 -8.61
N LYS A 27 -14.80 7.23 -9.04
CA LYS A 27 -14.75 5.85 -8.53
C LYS A 27 -13.40 5.19 -8.81
N PHE A 28 -12.85 5.36 -10.01
CA PHE A 28 -11.52 4.81 -10.33
C PHE A 28 -10.41 5.41 -9.48
N ILE A 29 -10.49 6.71 -9.16
CA ILE A 29 -9.54 7.37 -8.26
C ILE A 29 -9.67 6.84 -6.84
N GLN A 30 -10.90 6.74 -6.31
CA GLN A 30 -11.15 6.20 -4.97
C GLN A 30 -10.68 4.76 -4.85
N GLN A 31 -10.94 3.93 -5.87
CA GLN A 31 -10.44 2.56 -5.92
C GLN A 31 -8.91 2.53 -5.90
N ALA A 32 -8.24 3.35 -6.73
CA ALA A 32 -6.78 3.42 -6.74
C ALA A 32 -6.19 3.89 -5.40
N GLN A 33 -6.85 4.81 -4.70
CA GLN A 33 -6.42 5.25 -3.37
C GLN A 33 -6.54 4.12 -2.34
N SER A 34 -7.66 3.40 -2.33
CA SER A 34 -7.87 2.24 -1.45
C SER A 34 -6.84 1.14 -1.73
N ASP A 35 -6.67 0.76 -3.00
CA ASP A 35 -5.70 -0.24 -3.43
C ASP A 35 -4.27 0.15 -3.01
N PHE A 36 -3.90 1.42 -3.24
CA PHE A 36 -2.58 1.91 -2.85
C PHE A 36 -2.37 1.80 -1.34
N ARG A 37 -3.35 2.24 -0.54
CA ARG A 37 -3.26 2.22 0.92
C ARG A 37 -3.09 0.80 1.45
N ASP A 38 -3.87 -0.15 0.93
CA ASP A 38 -3.84 -1.54 1.38
C ASP A 38 -2.50 -2.21 1.06
N PHE A 39 -1.93 -1.97 -0.13
CA PHE A 39 -0.62 -2.50 -0.47
C PHE A 39 0.52 -1.78 0.24
N ALA A 40 0.42 -0.46 0.43
CA ALA A 40 1.45 0.33 1.08
C ALA A 40 1.60 -0.05 2.56
N ILE A 41 0.49 -0.22 3.29
CA ILE A 41 0.52 -0.61 4.71
C ILE A 41 1.24 -1.94 4.89
N ILE A 42 0.90 -2.97 4.10
CA ILE A 42 1.54 -4.28 4.20
C ILE A 42 2.99 -4.22 3.68
N GLY A 43 3.23 -3.50 2.59
CA GLY A 43 4.55 -3.36 1.98
C GLY A 43 5.56 -2.66 2.88
N ASP A 44 5.13 -1.68 3.67
CA ASP A 44 6.00 -0.91 4.58
C ASP A 44 6.21 -1.59 5.93
N ALA A 45 5.47 -2.66 6.22
CA ALA A 45 5.65 -3.40 7.46
C ALA A 45 7.03 -4.07 7.55
N THR A 46 7.46 -4.34 8.78
CA THR A 46 8.51 -5.31 9.10
C THR A 46 7.84 -6.61 9.53
N ALA A 47 8.34 -7.76 9.06
CA ALA A 47 7.79 -9.07 9.38
C ALA A 47 8.68 -9.81 10.39
N SER A 48 8.07 -10.38 11.42
CA SER A 48 8.67 -11.33 12.36
C SER A 48 7.76 -12.57 12.48
N MET A 49 8.35 -13.70 12.88
CA MET A 49 7.60 -14.88 13.29
C MET A 49 7.68 -14.95 14.82
N GLU A 50 6.54 -14.89 15.49
CA GLU A 50 6.43 -14.88 16.96
C GLU A 50 5.42 -15.95 17.35
N ASP A 51 5.86 -16.97 18.11
CA ASP A 51 5.02 -18.08 18.60
C ASP A 51 4.17 -18.79 17.51
N GLY A 52 4.71 -18.88 16.29
CA GLY A 52 4.03 -19.49 15.13
C GLY A 52 3.09 -18.53 14.37
N PHE A 53 3.03 -17.27 14.77
CA PHE A 53 2.28 -16.21 14.09
C PHE A 53 3.20 -15.32 13.26
N LEU A 54 2.75 -14.97 12.06
CA LEU A 54 3.34 -13.87 11.31
C LEU A 54 2.87 -12.55 11.92
N VAL A 55 3.80 -11.77 12.46
CA VAL A 55 3.55 -10.44 12.99
C VAL A 55 4.06 -9.40 11.99
N LEU A 56 3.19 -8.46 11.62
CA LEU A 56 3.51 -7.34 10.74
C LEU A 56 3.47 -6.04 11.55
N LYS A 57 4.61 -5.36 11.67
CA LYS A 57 4.75 -4.10 12.40
C LYS A 57 4.95 -2.96 11.44
N VAL A 58 4.08 -1.96 11.47
CA VAL A 58 4.21 -0.73 10.69
C VAL A 58 4.69 0.38 11.61
N ASP A 59 5.81 1.00 11.27
CA ASP A 59 6.35 2.12 12.05
C ASP A 59 5.67 3.43 11.65
N LEU A 60 4.81 3.94 12.52
CA LEU A 60 4.08 5.20 12.31
C LEU A 60 4.84 6.42 12.84
N ARG A 61 6.05 6.25 13.38
CA ARG A 61 6.87 7.39 13.81
C ARG A 61 7.28 8.23 12.60
N PRO A 62 7.47 9.55 12.78
CA PRO A 62 8.09 10.43 11.79
C PRO A 62 9.43 9.90 11.30
N ALA A 63 9.80 10.18 10.04
CA ALA A 63 10.98 9.60 9.40
C ALA A 63 12.29 9.93 10.14
N ASP A 64 12.39 11.12 10.72
CA ASP A 64 13.50 11.60 11.55
C ASP A 64 13.62 10.89 12.90
N GLN A 65 12.61 10.10 13.29
CA GLN A 65 12.54 9.35 14.55
C GLN A 65 12.62 7.84 14.35
N ARG A 66 12.80 7.38 13.11
CA ARG A 66 13.02 5.96 12.78
C ARG A 66 14.51 5.65 12.97
N SER A 67 14.80 4.71 13.87
CA SER A 67 16.17 4.32 14.29
C SER A 67 16.81 3.34 13.32
#